data_AF-A0AB34HSF8-F1
#
_entry.id   AF-A0AB34HSF8-F1
#
_cell.length_a   1.000
_cell.length_b   1.000
_cell.length_c   1.000
_cell.angle_alpha   90.00
_cell.angle_beta   90.00
_cell.angle_gamma   90.00
#
_symmetry.space_group_name_H-M   'P 1'
#
loop_
_entity.id
_entity.type
_entity.pdbx_description
1 polymer ?
#
loop_
_entity_poly.entity_id
_entity_poly.type
_entity_poly.pdbx_seq_one_letter_code
_entity_poly.pdbx_strand_id
1 'polypeptide(L)'
;MSPALHDLTPSAGMKKTLQDEIDAILRERIMVLDGGMGTMIQRHKLSEDDFRGQEFEDHARPLRGNNDILSITQPNVIYQIHKDYLLAGADIIETNTFSSTAIAQADYGLEHLAYRMNKCSAGVARKAAEEITLQTGIKRYVAGALGPTNKTLSVSPSVERPDYRNITFDELVEAYKEQAKGLLDGGVDILLIETIFDTANAKAALFAVHRLFEEEYAPRPILISGTIVDKSGRTLSGQTGEAFVISVSHADPLCIGLNCALGAAEMRPFIETIGKCTTAYVLCYPNAGLPNTFGEYDETPHMMAMHLKDFAMDGLVNIVGGCCGTTPDHIREIAEAVKSYKPRVPPATVFEGHMLLSGLEPFRIGPYTNFVNIGERCNVAGSRKFAKLIMTGNYEEALSVAKMQVEMGAQVLDINMDDGMLDGPSAMTRFCNFIASEPDIAKVPLCIDSSNFAVIEAGLKCCQGKCIVNSISLKEGEDDFLEKARKIKKFGAAVVVMAFDEEGQCM
;
A
#
# COMPACT_ATOMS: atom_id res chain seq x y z
N MET A 1 25.55 38.77 7.28
CA MET A 1 24.90 39.15 6.02
C MET A 1 24.83 37.88 5.18
N SER A 2 23.73 37.14 5.29
CA SER A 2 23.52 35.90 4.52
C SER A 2 23.09 36.26 3.10
N PRO A 3 23.64 35.61 2.05
CA PRO A 3 23.10 35.75 0.71
C PRO A 3 21.73 35.05 0.65
N ALA A 4 20.77 35.75 0.09
CA ALA A 4 19.42 35.26 -0.16
C ALA A 4 19.43 34.05 -1.11
N LEU A 5 18.70 33.01 -0.73
CA LEU A 5 18.28 31.94 -1.63
C LEU A 5 17.34 32.55 -2.67
N HIS A 6 17.79 32.54 -3.92
CA HIS A 6 17.01 32.99 -5.06
C HIS A 6 15.80 32.09 -5.31
N ASP A 7 14.66 32.75 -5.53
CA ASP A 7 13.45 32.22 -6.16
C ASP A 7 13.76 31.32 -7.36
N LEU A 8 13.45 30.04 -7.24
CA LEU A 8 13.29 29.14 -8.39
C LEU A 8 11.89 29.39 -8.97
N THR A 9 11.82 30.34 -9.90
CA THR A 9 10.67 30.41 -10.82
C THR A 9 10.72 29.20 -11.77
N PRO A 10 9.60 28.49 -12.02
CA PRO A 10 9.60 27.36 -12.95
C PRO A 10 9.91 27.84 -14.36
N SER A 11 10.93 27.24 -14.99
CA SER A 11 11.28 27.51 -16.38
C SER A 11 10.10 27.22 -17.32
N ALA A 12 9.70 28.21 -18.11
CA ALA A 12 8.73 28.05 -19.19
C ALA A 12 9.25 27.04 -20.22
N GLY A 13 8.69 25.81 -20.21
CA GLY A 13 9.05 24.76 -21.17
C GLY A 13 8.85 23.31 -20.71
N MET A 14 8.60 23.05 -19.42
CA MET A 14 8.29 21.69 -18.98
C MET A 14 6.92 21.23 -19.52
N LYS A 15 6.89 20.12 -20.27
CA LYS A 15 5.65 19.45 -20.63
C LYS A 15 4.94 19.06 -19.33
N LYS A 16 3.69 19.50 -19.15
CA LYS A 16 2.86 19.10 -18.01
C LYS A 16 2.81 17.58 -17.95
N THR A 17 3.19 17.01 -16.81
CA THR A 17 3.09 15.58 -16.55
C THR A 17 1.64 15.20 -16.30
N LEU A 18 1.33 13.90 -16.35
CA LEU A 18 0.00 13.41 -15.99
C LEU A 18 -0.32 13.69 -14.51
N GLN A 19 0.71 13.71 -13.65
CA GLN A 19 0.57 14.09 -12.25
C GLN A 19 0.17 15.56 -12.10
N ASP A 20 0.80 16.47 -12.85
CA ASP A 20 0.46 17.91 -12.82
C ASP A 20 -0.99 18.16 -13.28
N GLU A 21 -1.45 17.37 -14.25
CA GLU A 21 -2.82 17.43 -14.76
C GLU A 21 -3.85 17.00 -13.70
N ILE A 22 -3.62 15.85 -13.06
CA ILE A 22 -4.52 15.35 -12.01
C ILE A 22 -4.45 16.23 -10.76
N ASP A 23 -3.26 16.68 -10.36
CA ASP A 23 -3.06 17.63 -9.25
C ASP A 23 -3.87 18.92 -9.47
N ALA A 24 -3.82 19.50 -10.68
CA ALA A 24 -4.60 20.68 -11.01
C ALA A 24 -6.12 20.46 -10.83
N ILE A 25 -6.64 19.31 -11.26
CA ILE A 25 -8.07 18.98 -11.08
C ILE A 25 -8.41 18.80 -9.60
N LEU A 26 -7.59 18.08 -8.83
CA LEU A 26 -7.81 17.81 -7.41
C LEU A 26 -7.75 19.07 -6.53
N ARG A 27 -7.06 20.12 -6.98
CA ARG A 27 -7.09 21.45 -6.33
C ARG A 27 -8.38 22.21 -6.60
N GLU A 28 -8.99 21.99 -7.75
CA GLU A 28 -10.17 22.73 -8.20
C GLU A 28 -11.48 22.08 -7.74
N ARG A 29 -11.56 20.74 -7.78
CA ARG A 29 -12.78 19.98 -7.47
C ARG A 29 -12.49 18.59 -6.92
N ILE A 30 -13.49 18.03 -6.26
CA ILE A 30 -13.48 16.62 -5.86
C ILE A 30 -13.68 15.76 -7.12
N MET A 31 -12.84 14.73 -7.28
CA MET A 31 -12.99 13.73 -8.34
C MET A 31 -13.78 12.52 -7.85
N VAL A 32 -14.43 11.83 -8.78
CA VAL A 32 -15.25 10.65 -8.49
C VAL A 32 -14.59 9.38 -9.06
N LEU A 33 -14.28 8.43 -8.19
CA LEU A 33 -13.90 7.06 -8.54
C LEU A 33 -15.18 6.23 -8.77
N ASP A 34 -15.08 5.15 -9.55
CA ASP A 34 -16.22 4.27 -9.82
C ASP A 34 -16.63 3.42 -8.62
N GLY A 35 -17.51 2.45 -8.86
CA GLY A 35 -18.05 1.55 -7.86
C GLY A 35 -17.50 0.13 -8.00
N GLY A 36 -18.01 -0.79 -7.18
CA GLY A 36 -17.54 -2.18 -7.17
C GLY A 36 -17.81 -2.97 -8.46
N MET A 37 -16.76 -3.21 -9.25
CA MET A 37 -16.79 -4.07 -10.44
C MET A 37 -17.42 -5.45 -10.17
N GLY A 38 -17.03 -6.10 -9.07
CA GLY A 38 -17.58 -7.40 -8.67
C GLY A 38 -19.10 -7.37 -8.41
N THR A 39 -19.62 -6.28 -7.85
CA THR A 39 -21.06 -6.08 -7.62
C THR A 39 -21.83 -6.02 -8.95
N MET A 40 -21.25 -5.37 -9.96
CA MET A 40 -21.87 -5.31 -11.29
C MET A 40 -21.81 -6.64 -12.03
N ILE A 41 -20.67 -7.34 -11.99
CA ILE A 41 -20.51 -8.68 -12.61
C ILE A 41 -21.54 -9.67 -12.05
N GLN A 42 -21.76 -9.69 -10.73
CA GLN A 42 -22.72 -10.59 -10.08
C GLN A 42 -24.15 -10.44 -10.64
N ARG A 43 -24.55 -9.24 -11.09
CA ARG A 43 -25.88 -8.97 -11.66
C ARG A 43 -26.11 -9.63 -13.03
N HIS A 44 -25.03 -9.89 -13.77
CA HIS A 44 -25.11 -10.58 -15.07
C HIS A 44 -25.37 -12.09 -14.94
N LYS A 45 -25.25 -12.66 -13.72
CA LYS A 45 -25.50 -14.09 -13.43
C LYS A 45 -24.75 -15.04 -14.38
N LEU A 46 -23.50 -14.71 -14.67
CA LEU A 46 -22.63 -15.47 -15.58
C LEU A 46 -22.43 -16.92 -15.08
N SER A 47 -22.39 -17.83 -16.04
CA SER A 47 -22.18 -19.26 -15.89
C SER A 47 -20.69 -19.63 -16.00
N GLU A 48 -20.32 -20.86 -15.64
CA GLU A 48 -18.93 -21.35 -15.82
C GLU A 48 -18.44 -21.21 -17.28
N ASP A 49 -19.32 -21.48 -18.25
CA ASP A 49 -19.00 -21.38 -19.68
C ASP A 49 -18.65 -19.94 -20.07
N ASP A 50 -19.29 -18.95 -19.46
CA ASP A 50 -18.98 -17.54 -19.69
C ASP A 50 -17.58 -17.17 -19.16
N PHE A 51 -17.21 -17.69 -17.98
CA PHE A 51 -15.87 -17.47 -17.40
C PHE A 51 -14.78 -18.17 -18.19
N ARG A 52 -15.08 -19.32 -18.81
CA ARG A 52 -14.16 -20.03 -19.73
C ARG A 52 -14.02 -19.32 -21.06
N GLY A 53 -15.12 -18.79 -21.58
CA GLY A 53 -15.19 -18.31 -22.95
C GLY A 53 -14.76 -19.41 -23.94
N GLN A 54 -14.30 -18.99 -25.11
CA GLN A 54 -13.82 -19.92 -26.15
C GLN A 54 -12.39 -20.41 -25.89
N GLU A 55 -11.56 -19.61 -25.22
CA GLU A 55 -10.14 -19.88 -25.07
C GLU A 55 -9.84 -20.94 -23.99
N PHE A 56 -10.69 -21.02 -22.96
CA PHE A 56 -10.47 -21.88 -21.79
C PHE A 56 -11.53 -22.98 -21.64
N GLU A 57 -12.19 -23.38 -22.73
CA GLU A 57 -13.24 -24.41 -22.74
C GLU A 57 -12.78 -25.68 -22.01
N ASP A 58 -11.60 -26.19 -22.37
CA ASP A 58 -10.99 -27.41 -21.81
C ASP A 58 -10.13 -27.18 -20.54
N HIS A 59 -10.21 -26.00 -19.91
CA HIS A 59 -9.35 -25.69 -18.74
C HIS A 59 -9.65 -26.60 -17.55
N ALA A 60 -8.63 -27.17 -16.93
CA ALA A 60 -8.79 -28.25 -15.95
C ALA A 60 -9.43 -27.80 -14.62
N ARG A 61 -9.40 -26.50 -14.30
CA ARG A 61 -9.96 -25.96 -13.05
C ARG A 61 -11.22 -25.13 -13.32
N PRO A 62 -12.17 -25.06 -12.37
CA PRO A 62 -13.29 -24.13 -12.46
C PRO A 62 -12.79 -22.69 -12.52
N LEU A 63 -13.36 -21.87 -13.41
CA LEU A 63 -13.03 -20.46 -13.56
C LEU A 63 -14.10 -19.52 -13.01
N ARG A 64 -15.30 -20.03 -12.70
CA ARG A 64 -16.36 -19.23 -12.10
C ARG A 64 -15.90 -18.58 -10.79
N GLY A 65 -16.11 -17.27 -10.70
CA GLY A 65 -15.67 -16.43 -9.58
C GLY A 65 -14.36 -15.69 -9.84
N ASN A 66 -13.57 -16.09 -10.85
CA ASN A 66 -12.40 -15.34 -11.28
C ASN A 66 -12.81 -14.14 -12.14
N ASN A 67 -13.33 -13.08 -11.52
CA ASN A 67 -13.87 -11.92 -12.25
C ASN A 67 -12.85 -11.28 -13.21
N ASP A 68 -11.56 -11.30 -12.85
CA ASP A 68 -10.48 -10.74 -13.65
C ASP A 68 -10.36 -11.38 -15.05
N ILE A 69 -10.66 -12.68 -15.22
CA ILE A 69 -10.56 -13.37 -16.52
C ILE A 69 -11.58 -12.86 -17.53
N LEU A 70 -12.68 -12.25 -17.05
CA LEU A 70 -13.75 -11.73 -17.89
C LEU A 70 -13.28 -10.57 -18.78
N SER A 71 -12.16 -9.92 -18.46
CA SER A 71 -11.52 -8.96 -19.36
C SER A 71 -10.98 -9.60 -20.65
N ILE A 72 -10.80 -10.93 -20.67
CA ILE A 72 -10.43 -11.72 -21.86
C ILE A 72 -11.66 -12.44 -22.42
N THR A 73 -12.44 -13.12 -21.58
CA THR A 73 -13.51 -14.02 -22.03
C THR A 73 -14.83 -13.31 -22.30
N GLN A 74 -15.12 -12.23 -21.56
CA GLN A 74 -16.35 -11.43 -21.69
C GLN A 74 -16.05 -9.91 -21.75
N PRO A 75 -15.16 -9.45 -22.65
CA PRO A 75 -14.67 -8.06 -22.64
C PRO A 75 -15.78 -7.03 -22.86
N ASN A 76 -16.86 -7.40 -23.57
CA ASN A 76 -18.01 -6.52 -23.79
C ASN A 76 -18.79 -6.25 -22.50
N VAL A 77 -18.88 -7.22 -21.58
CA VAL A 77 -19.55 -7.04 -20.28
C VAL A 77 -18.74 -6.06 -19.45
N ILE A 78 -17.43 -6.28 -19.33
CA ILE A 78 -16.53 -5.39 -18.56
C ILE A 78 -16.51 -3.97 -19.15
N TYR A 79 -16.42 -3.86 -20.48
CA TYR A 79 -16.51 -2.58 -21.18
C TYR A 79 -17.82 -1.82 -20.85
N GLN A 80 -18.96 -2.53 -20.86
CA GLN A 80 -20.25 -1.90 -20.56
C GLN A 80 -20.34 -1.44 -19.11
N ILE A 81 -19.81 -2.21 -18.15
CA ILE A 81 -19.76 -1.82 -16.74
C ILE A 81 -18.95 -0.53 -16.55
N HIS A 82 -17.76 -0.42 -17.15
CA HIS A 82 -17.00 0.83 -17.12
C HIS A 82 -17.78 2.00 -17.71
N LYS A 83 -18.43 1.78 -18.87
CA LYS A 83 -19.24 2.80 -19.52
C LYS A 83 -20.39 3.28 -18.63
N ASP A 84 -21.06 2.37 -17.92
CA ASP A 84 -22.16 2.70 -17.03
C ASP A 84 -21.69 3.58 -15.85
N TYR A 85 -20.54 3.28 -15.24
CA TYR A 85 -19.95 4.12 -14.19
C TYR A 85 -19.48 5.49 -14.71
N LEU A 86 -18.85 5.54 -15.88
CA LEU A 86 -18.44 6.80 -16.50
C LEU A 86 -19.63 7.69 -16.84
N LEU A 87 -20.72 7.11 -17.37
CA LEU A 87 -21.97 7.82 -17.65
C LEU A 87 -22.69 8.25 -16.37
N ALA A 88 -22.49 7.55 -15.26
CA ALA A 88 -22.99 7.94 -13.95
C ALA A 88 -22.23 9.15 -13.36
N GLY A 89 -21.05 9.47 -13.86
CA GLY A 89 -20.29 10.64 -13.41
C GLY A 89 -18.90 10.33 -12.83
N ALA A 90 -18.43 9.08 -12.92
CA ALA A 90 -17.06 8.75 -12.55
C ALA A 90 -16.04 9.52 -13.43
N ASP A 91 -15.03 10.08 -12.79
CA ASP A 91 -13.84 10.67 -13.42
C ASP A 91 -12.73 9.64 -13.61
N ILE A 92 -12.65 8.67 -12.70
CA ILE A 92 -11.65 7.61 -12.65
C ILE A 92 -12.39 6.27 -12.62
N ILE A 93 -11.97 5.32 -13.46
CA ILE A 93 -12.42 3.93 -13.40
C ILE A 93 -11.25 3.01 -13.06
N GLU A 94 -11.51 2.04 -12.20
CA GLU A 94 -10.56 0.98 -11.88
C GLU A 94 -10.50 -0.07 -12.99
N THR A 95 -9.34 -0.64 -13.27
CA THR A 95 -9.24 -1.83 -14.11
C THR A 95 -9.79 -3.05 -13.37
N ASN A 96 -10.41 -3.98 -14.09
CA ASN A 96 -10.84 -5.28 -13.52
C ASN A 96 -9.62 -6.19 -13.31
N THR A 97 -8.77 -5.87 -12.32
CA THR A 97 -7.45 -6.49 -12.10
C THR A 97 -7.12 -6.75 -10.64
N PHE A 98 -8.13 -6.74 -9.76
CA PHE A 98 -7.95 -6.91 -8.31
C PHE A 98 -7.16 -8.18 -7.96
N SER A 99 -7.36 -9.27 -8.71
CA SER A 99 -6.71 -10.58 -8.48
C SER A 99 -5.80 -11.00 -9.64
N SER A 100 -5.39 -10.08 -10.51
CA SER A 100 -4.57 -10.36 -11.70
C SER A 100 -3.08 -10.47 -11.37
N THR A 101 -2.72 -11.27 -10.36
CA THR A 101 -1.33 -11.61 -10.01
C THR A 101 -1.11 -13.10 -10.20
N ALA A 102 0.13 -13.52 -10.47
CA ALA A 102 0.47 -14.94 -10.55
C ALA A 102 0.08 -15.69 -9.26
N ILE A 103 0.19 -15.02 -8.11
CA ILE A 103 -0.16 -15.58 -6.79
C ILE A 103 -1.67 -15.89 -6.68
N ALA A 104 -2.53 -14.91 -6.97
CA ALA A 104 -3.99 -15.11 -6.84
C ALA A 104 -4.53 -16.01 -7.97
N GLN A 105 -3.96 -15.91 -9.18
CA GLN A 105 -4.35 -16.76 -10.31
C GLN A 105 -3.94 -18.23 -10.15
N ALA A 106 -3.07 -18.57 -9.18
CA ALA A 106 -2.72 -19.94 -8.86
C ALA A 106 -3.91 -20.77 -8.36
N ASP A 107 -4.92 -20.15 -7.74
CA ASP A 107 -6.15 -20.85 -7.33
C ASP A 107 -6.92 -21.36 -8.57
N TYR A 108 -6.83 -20.62 -9.68
CA TYR A 108 -7.47 -20.95 -10.96
C TYR A 108 -6.54 -21.66 -11.96
N GLY A 109 -5.23 -21.80 -11.67
CA GLY A 109 -4.24 -22.39 -12.58
C GLY A 109 -3.94 -21.50 -13.80
N LEU A 110 -3.97 -20.18 -13.60
CA LEU A 110 -3.75 -19.17 -14.64
C LEU A 110 -2.58 -18.23 -14.31
N GLU A 111 -1.60 -18.70 -13.54
CA GLU A 111 -0.44 -17.92 -13.08
C GLU A 111 0.27 -17.22 -14.25
N HIS A 112 0.47 -17.96 -15.34
CA HIS A 112 1.13 -17.53 -16.57
C HIS A 112 0.36 -16.47 -17.37
N LEU A 113 -0.88 -16.15 -17.00
CA LEU A 113 -1.70 -15.13 -17.67
C LEU A 113 -1.68 -13.77 -16.98
N ALA A 114 -1.04 -13.62 -15.82
CA ALA A 114 -1.09 -12.39 -15.02
C ALA A 114 -0.79 -11.14 -15.85
N TYR A 115 0.33 -11.09 -16.58
CA TYR A 115 0.63 -9.97 -17.48
C TYR A 115 -0.49 -9.69 -18.51
N ARG A 116 -0.96 -10.73 -19.19
CA ARG A 116 -1.97 -10.60 -20.26
C ARG A 116 -3.31 -10.14 -19.72
N MET A 117 -3.74 -10.67 -18.58
CA MET A 117 -5.00 -10.28 -17.93
C MET A 117 -4.99 -8.78 -17.61
N ASN A 118 -3.90 -8.29 -17.01
CA ASN A 118 -3.75 -6.85 -16.72
C ASN A 118 -3.78 -6.00 -17.99
N LYS A 119 -3.03 -6.39 -19.03
CA LYS A 119 -2.97 -5.65 -20.29
C LYS A 119 -4.33 -5.59 -20.99
N CYS A 120 -5.04 -6.72 -21.06
CA CYS A 120 -6.39 -6.77 -21.64
C CYS A 120 -7.38 -5.93 -20.84
N SER A 121 -7.36 -6.04 -19.51
CA SER A 121 -8.24 -5.30 -18.62
C SER A 121 -8.02 -3.79 -18.71
N ALA A 122 -6.77 -3.34 -18.70
CA ALA A 122 -6.40 -1.94 -18.94
C ALA A 122 -6.85 -1.45 -20.32
N GLY A 123 -6.70 -2.25 -21.37
CA GLY A 123 -7.18 -1.91 -22.71
C GLY A 123 -8.70 -1.76 -22.80
N VAL A 124 -9.46 -2.62 -22.12
CA VAL A 124 -10.93 -2.54 -22.05
C VAL A 124 -11.38 -1.26 -21.33
N ALA A 125 -10.79 -0.96 -20.17
CA ALA A 125 -11.05 0.26 -19.43
C ALA A 125 -10.67 1.52 -20.24
N ARG A 126 -9.49 1.52 -20.87
CA ARG A 126 -9.02 2.63 -21.72
C ARG A 126 -9.98 2.93 -22.85
N LYS A 127 -10.47 1.89 -23.55
CA LYS A 127 -11.46 2.06 -24.62
C LYS A 127 -12.73 2.76 -24.12
N ALA A 128 -13.26 2.37 -22.97
CA ALA A 128 -14.44 3.02 -22.39
C ALA A 128 -14.15 4.47 -21.98
N ALA A 129 -13.01 4.73 -21.34
CA ALA A 129 -12.59 6.06 -20.93
C ALA A 129 -12.41 7.02 -22.12
N GLU A 130 -11.78 6.57 -23.20
CA GLU A 130 -11.58 7.36 -24.42
C GLU A 130 -12.90 7.70 -25.11
N GLU A 131 -13.81 6.72 -25.24
CA GLU A 131 -15.12 6.95 -25.86
C GLU A 131 -15.95 7.97 -25.08
N ILE A 132 -16.03 7.84 -23.76
CA ILE A 132 -16.76 8.81 -22.93
C ILE A 132 -16.07 10.17 -22.90
N THR A 133 -14.73 10.20 -22.96
CA THR A 133 -13.98 11.46 -23.11
C THR A 133 -14.37 12.17 -24.40
N LEU A 134 -14.41 11.46 -25.53
CA LEU A 134 -14.83 12.02 -26.82
C LEU A 134 -16.29 12.46 -26.81
N GLN A 135 -17.18 11.69 -26.18
CA GLN A 135 -18.60 12.00 -26.09
C GLN A 135 -18.90 13.23 -25.21
N THR A 136 -18.20 13.37 -24.08
CA THR A 136 -18.52 14.40 -23.06
C THR A 136 -17.59 15.61 -23.11
N GLY A 137 -16.44 15.51 -23.77
CA GLY A 137 -15.38 16.52 -23.75
C GLY A 137 -14.60 16.59 -22.43
N ILE A 138 -14.95 15.77 -21.44
CA ILE A 138 -14.28 15.70 -20.13
C ILE A 138 -13.41 14.45 -20.10
N LYS A 139 -12.10 14.63 -19.88
CA LYS A 139 -11.15 13.52 -19.81
C LYS A 139 -11.46 12.59 -18.64
N ARG A 140 -11.42 11.29 -18.92
CA ARG A 140 -11.58 10.19 -17.96
C ARG A 140 -10.26 9.45 -17.79
N TYR A 141 -10.00 9.00 -16.57
CA TYR A 141 -8.74 8.37 -16.20
C TYR A 141 -8.94 6.89 -15.88
N VAL A 142 -7.91 6.09 -16.18
CA VAL A 142 -7.88 4.66 -15.85
C VAL A 142 -6.90 4.42 -14.72
N ALA A 143 -7.39 3.88 -13.60
CA ALA A 143 -6.59 3.43 -12.48
C ALA A 143 -6.31 1.93 -12.62
N GLY A 144 -5.04 1.57 -12.78
CA GLY A 144 -4.59 0.19 -12.72
C GLY A 144 -4.67 -0.32 -11.28
N ALA A 145 -5.66 -1.15 -10.98
CA ALA A 145 -5.89 -1.69 -9.64
C ALA A 145 -4.93 -2.85 -9.34
N LEU A 146 -4.17 -2.73 -8.24
CA LEU A 146 -3.33 -3.76 -7.66
C LEU A 146 -3.91 -4.16 -6.31
N GLY A 147 -4.60 -5.30 -6.26
CA GLY A 147 -5.15 -5.83 -5.02
C GLY A 147 -4.10 -6.50 -4.13
N PRO A 148 -4.48 -6.90 -2.91
CA PRO A 148 -3.53 -7.35 -1.88
C PRO A 148 -3.08 -8.82 -2.00
N THR A 149 -3.55 -9.56 -3.01
CA THR A 149 -3.45 -11.03 -3.14
C THR A 149 -4.18 -11.82 -2.03
N ASN A 150 -4.09 -13.15 -2.05
CA ASN A 150 -4.61 -14.04 -1.01
C ASN A 150 -3.53 -14.49 0.02
N LYS A 151 -2.33 -13.87 0.02
CA LYS A 151 -1.20 -14.19 0.91
C LYS A 151 -0.83 -12.99 1.77
N THR A 152 -0.22 -13.23 2.93
CA THR A 152 0.16 -12.19 3.92
C THR A 152 1.64 -12.31 4.27
N LEU A 153 2.36 -11.18 4.30
CA LEU A 153 3.76 -11.13 4.75
C LEU A 153 3.90 -10.90 6.25
N SER A 154 2.98 -10.18 6.86
CA SER A 154 3.07 -9.78 8.26
C SER A 154 2.46 -10.82 9.20
N VAL A 155 1.50 -11.61 8.72
CA VAL A 155 0.71 -12.57 9.52
C VAL A 155 1.00 -14.00 9.09
N SER A 156 1.21 -14.90 10.07
CA SER A 156 1.34 -16.33 9.81
C SER A 156 -0.02 -16.96 9.50
N PRO A 157 -0.11 -17.90 8.53
CA PRO A 157 -1.32 -18.69 8.32
C PRO A 157 -1.56 -19.73 9.43
N SER A 158 -0.64 -19.92 10.37
CA SER A 158 -0.75 -20.88 11.47
C SER A 158 -0.40 -20.24 12.82
N VAL A 159 -1.32 -20.36 13.78
CA VAL A 159 -1.12 -19.89 15.16
C VAL A 159 0.01 -20.66 15.85
N GLU A 160 0.19 -21.94 15.54
CA GLU A 160 1.24 -22.80 16.12
C GLU A 160 2.64 -22.52 15.56
N ARG A 161 2.72 -21.80 14.43
CA ARG A 161 3.97 -21.45 13.73
C ARG A 161 4.01 -19.94 13.47
N PRO A 162 4.15 -19.11 14.50
CA PRO A 162 4.15 -17.65 14.35
C PRO A 162 5.32 -17.12 13.51
N ASP A 163 6.41 -17.89 13.36
CA ASP A 163 7.56 -17.58 12.51
C ASP A 163 7.31 -17.76 11.01
N TYR A 164 6.36 -18.62 10.66
CA TYR A 164 6.14 -19.06 9.29
C TYR A 164 5.38 -18.03 8.46
N ARG A 165 5.75 -17.90 7.19
CA ARG A 165 5.03 -17.13 6.16
C ARG A 165 4.86 -17.99 4.93
N ASN A 166 3.72 -17.88 4.26
CA ASN A 166 3.39 -18.66 3.06
C ASN A 166 3.81 -17.99 1.75
N ILE A 167 4.45 -16.83 1.84
CA ILE A 167 4.98 -16.03 0.74
C ILE A 167 6.15 -15.21 1.28
N THR A 168 7.09 -14.86 0.40
CA THR A 168 8.22 -13.96 0.70
C THR A 168 8.04 -12.61 0.03
N PHE A 169 8.78 -11.61 0.51
CA PHE A 169 8.73 -10.26 -0.04
C PHE A 169 9.13 -10.24 -1.52
N ASP A 170 10.17 -10.99 -1.89
CA ASP A 170 10.66 -11.05 -3.27
C ASP A 170 9.65 -11.72 -4.21
N GLU A 171 8.96 -12.78 -3.78
CA GLU A 171 7.89 -13.42 -4.57
C GLU A 171 6.73 -12.44 -4.84
N LEU A 172 6.35 -11.63 -3.84
CA LEU A 172 5.34 -10.58 -4.04
C LEU A 172 5.84 -9.47 -4.96
N VAL A 173 7.11 -9.05 -4.83
CA VAL A 173 7.70 -8.04 -5.72
C VAL A 173 7.65 -8.52 -7.17
N GLU A 174 8.01 -9.76 -7.46
CA GLU A 174 7.97 -10.28 -8.83
C GLU A 174 6.52 -10.39 -9.36
N ALA A 175 5.58 -10.88 -8.55
CA ALA A 175 4.17 -10.95 -8.94
C ALA A 175 3.57 -9.55 -9.21
N TYR A 176 3.87 -8.58 -8.36
CA TYR A 176 3.43 -7.19 -8.57
C TYR A 176 4.16 -6.51 -9.72
N LYS A 177 5.43 -6.83 -9.97
CA LYS A 177 6.18 -6.32 -11.12
C LYS A 177 5.55 -6.78 -12.42
N GLU A 178 5.19 -8.06 -12.53
CA GLU A 178 4.49 -8.60 -13.71
C GLU A 178 3.12 -7.94 -13.92
N GLN A 179 2.33 -7.79 -12.85
CA GLN A 179 1.03 -7.12 -12.89
C GLN A 179 1.17 -5.65 -13.34
N ALA A 180 2.02 -4.88 -12.67
CA ALA A 180 2.23 -3.46 -12.95
C ALA A 180 2.74 -3.25 -14.37
N LYS A 181 3.61 -4.13 -14.88
CA LYS A 181 4.08 -4.09 -16.26
C LYS A 181 2.92 -4.25 -17.25
N GLY A 182 2.02 -5.22 -17.02
CA GLY A 182 0.83 -5.40 -17.84
C GLY A 182 -0.11 -4.19 -17.84
N LEU A 183 -0.31 -3.58 -16.68
CA LEU A 183 -1.12 -2.35 -16.53
C LEU A 183 -0.49 -1.16 -17.27
N LEU A 184 0.81 -0.93 -17.08
CA LEU A 184 1.54 0.17 -17.72
C LEU A 184 1.57 0.02 -19.25
N ASP A 185 1.81 -1.19 -19.76
CA ASP A 185 1.75 -1.50 -21.20
C ASP A 185 0.32 -1.41 -21.77
N GLY A 186 -0.69 -1.69 -20.95
CA GLY A 186 -2.10 -1.47 -21.25
C GLY A 186 -2.49 0.02 -21.22
N GLY A 187 -1.56 0.89 -20.78
CA GLY A 187 -1.70 2.32 -20.84
C GLY A 187 -2.58 2.89 -19.75
N VAL A 188 -2.47 2.44 -18.49
CA VAL A 188 -3.15 3.08 -17.35
C VAL A 188 -2.60 4.48 -17.07
N ASP A 189 -3.44 5.35 -16.48
CA ASP A 189 -3.07 6.71 -16.06
C ASP A 189 -2.47 6.71 -14.65
N ILE A 190 -3.05 5.91 -13.77
CA ILE A 190 -2.78 5.86 -12.33
C ILE A 190 -2.47 4.41 -11.95
N LEU A 191 -1.58 4.18 -10.98
CA LEU A 191 -1.47 2.89 -10.30
C LEU A 191 -2.13 3.01 -8.92
N LEU A 192 -3.12 2.17 -8.66
CA LEU A 192 -3.90 2.15 -7.42
C LEU A 192 -3.57 0.86 -6.65
N ILE A 193 -2.81 0.98 -5.57
CA ILE A 193 -2.58 -0.13 -4.64
C ILE A 193 -3.68 -0.05 -3.59
N GLU A 194 -4.59 -1.02 -3.60
CA GLU A 194 -5.84 -0.89 -2.86
C GLU A 194 -6.20 -2.10 -2.00
N THR A 195 -7.20 -1.90 -1.15
CA THR A 195 -7.69 -2.90 -0.20
C THR A 195 -6.56 -3.49 0.64
N ILE A 196 -5.63 -2.61 1.05
CA ILE A 196 -4.43 -3.05 1.76
C ILE A 196 -4.82 -3.49 3.17
N PHE A 197 -4.91 -4.81 3.35
CA PHE A 197 -5.08 -5.44 4.66
C PHE A 197 -3.74 -5.70 5.36
N ASP A 198 -2.64 -5.80 4.60
CA ASP A 198 -1.27 -6.02 5.07
C ASP A 198 -0.32 -5.01 4.41
N THR A 199 0.22 -4.08 5.21
CA THR A 199 1.10 -3.02 4.73
C THR A 199 2.42 -3.55 4.16
N ALA A 200 2.91 -4.72 4.59
CA ALA A 200 4.11 -5.31 4.01
C ALA A 200 3.88 -5.72 2.56
N ASN A 201 2.70 -6.22 2.21
CA ASN A 201 2.32 -6.49 0.82
C ASN A 201 2.31 -5.20 -0.01
N ALA A 202 1.75 -4.12 0.54
CA ALA A 202 1.76 -2.83 -0.13
C ALA A 202 3.19 -2.32 -0.35
N LYS A 203 4.08 -2.46 0.64
CA LYS A 203 5.50 -2.12 0.48
C LYS A 203 6.16 -2.94 -0.63
N ALA A 204 5.84 -4.23 -0.78
CA ALA A 204 6.31 -5.05 -1.89
C ALA A 204 5.79 -4.55 -3.25
N ALA A 205 4.50 -4.19 -3.34
CA ALA A 205 3.92 -3.60 -4.55
C ALA A 205 4.60 -2.27 -4.92
N LEU A 206 4.78 -1.37 -3.94
CA LEU A 206 5.45 -0.07 -4.14
C LEU A 206 6.90 -0.26 -4.58
N PHE A 207 7.62 -1.21 -3.97
CA PHE A 207 8.98 -1.56 -4.37
C PHE A 207 9.04 -2.03 -5.82
N ALA A 208 8.12 -2.90 -6.25
CA ALA A 208 8.00 -3.37 -7.63
C ALA A 208 7.72 -2.23 -8.62
N VAL A 209 6.77 -1.34 -8.28
CA VAL A 209 6.42 -0.17 -9.09
C VAL A 209 7.59 0.80 -9.24
N HIS A 210 8.28 1.12 -8.14
CA HIS A 210 9.45 2.01 -8.21
C HIS A 210 10.59 1.41 -9.03
N ARG A 211 10.82 0.10 -8.95
CA ARG A 211 11.79 -0.58 -9.83
C ARG A 211 11.43 -0.41 -11.30
N LEU A 212 10.17 -0.58 -11.67
CA LEU A 212 9.72 -0.36 -13.05
C LEU A 212 9.92 1.09 -13.50
N PHE A 213 9.71 2.07 -12.62
CA PHE A 213 9.94 3.48 -12.93
C PHE A 213 11.43 3.84 -13.08
N GLU A 214 12.31 3.17 -12.34
CA GLU A 214 13.75 3.35 -12.48
C GLU A 214 14.31 2.66 -13.73
N GLU A 215 13.79 1.47 -14.07
CA GLU A 215 14.36 0.58 -15.08
C GLU A 215 13.76 0.80 -16.49
N GLU A 216 12.43 0.99 -16.60
CA GLU A 216 11.71 0.78 -17.87
C GLU A 216 10.64 1.85 -18.21
N TYR A 217 9.99 2.48 -17.23
CA TYR A 217 8.79 3.29 -17.43
C TYR A 217 8.89 4.71 -16.88
N ALA A 218 8.24 5.67 -17.54
CA ALA A 218 8.03 6.99 -16.96
C ALA A 218 7.10 6.89 -15.73
N PRO A 219 7.38 7.61 -14.63
CA PRO A 219 6.53 7.59 -13.44
C PRO A 219 5.07 7.95 -13.72
N ARG A 220 4.17 7.24 -13.04
CA ARG A 220 2.72 7.51 -12.99
C ARG A 220 2.32 7.86 -11.56
N PRO A 221 1.26 8.67 -11.37
CA PRO A 221 0.70 8.90 -10.05
C PRO A 221 0.34 7.58 -9.35
N ILE A 222 0.74 7.49 -8.09
CA ILE A 222 0.40 6.36 -7.22
C ILE A 222 -0.72 6.78 -6.28
N LEU A 223 -1.79 6.00 -6.24
CA LEU A 223 -2.85 6.05 -5.24
C LEU A 223 -2.69 4.85 -4.30
N ILE A 224 -2.89 5.08 -3.00
CA ILE A 224 -2.76 4.05 -1.97
C ILE A 224 -4.04 4.03 -1.13
N SER A 225 -4.70 2.87 -1.05
CA SER A 225 -5.91 2.71 -0.24
C SER A 225 -5.77 1.56 0.76
N GLY A 226 -5.83 1.90 2.05
CA GLY A 226 -5.85 0.94 3.15
C GLY A 226 -7.26 0.42 3.44
N THR A 227 -7.34 -0.71 4.14
CA THR A 227 -8.62 -1.21 4.67
C THR A 227 -8.53 -1.39 6.18
N ILE A 228 -9.39 -0.65 6.89
CA ILE A 228 -9.61 -0.80 8.33
C ILE A 228 -10.75 -1.80 8.52
N VAL A 229 -10.49 -2.89 9.25
CA VAL A 229 -11.41 -4.04 9.28
C VAL A 229 -12.58 -3.86 10.23
N ASP A 230 -12.44 -3.01 11.25
CA ASP A 230 -13.46 -2.77 12.26
C ASP A 230 -13.28 -1.42 12.97
N LYS A 231 -14.12 -1.17 13.99
CA LYS A 231 -14.12 0.09 14.76
C LYS A 231 -12.87 0.29 15.63
N SER A 232 -11.96 -0.68 15.73
CA SER A 232 -10.68 -0.49 16.42
C SER A 232 -9.73 0.45 15.68
N GLY A 233 -9.98 0.72 14.39
CA GLY A 233 -9.13 1.59 13.59
C GLY A 233 -7.83 0.94 13.09
N ARG A 234 -7.80 -0.39 13.04
CA ARG A 234 -6.63 -1.17 12.62
C ARG A 234 -6.87 -1.93 11.31
N THR A 235 -5.78 -2.13 10.55
CA THR A 235 -5.75 -3.08 9.43
C THR A 235 -5.84 -4.52 9.93
N LEU A 236 -6.00 -5.50 9.02
CA LEU A 236 -5.95 -6.91 9.39
C LEU A 236 -4.61 -7.29 10.04
N SER A 237 -3.52 -6.71 9.56
CA SER A 237 -2.19 -6.82 10.17
C SER A 237 -2.00 -6.00 11.46
N GLY A 238 -3.06 -5.42 12.01
CA GLY A 238 -3.05 -4.76 13.32
C GLY A 238 -2.49 -3.34 13.35
N GLN A 239 -2.18 -2.73 12.20
CA GLN A 239 -1.56 -1.40 12.13
C GLN A 239 -2.60 -0.29 12.14
N THR A 240 -2.35 0.81 12.86
CA THR A 240 -3.24 1.97 12.88
C THR A 240 -3.13 2.80 11.59
N GLY A 241 -4.16 3.59 11.27
CA GLY A 241 -4.14 4.46 10.08
C GLY A 241 -2.95 5.42 10.03
N GLU A 242 -2.54 5.99 11.16
CA GLU A 242 -1.36 6.88 11.23
C GLU A 242 -0.05 6.14 10.94
N ALA A 243 0.11 4.94 11.51
CA ALA A 243 1.28 4.10 11.27
C ALA A 243 1.34 3.60 9.82
N PHE A 244 0.18 3.28 9.24
CA PHE A 244 0.05 2.92 7.83
C PHE A 244 0.55 4.04 6.92
N VAL A 245 0.07 5.28 7.11
CA VAL A 245 0.52 6.45 6.34
C VAL A 245 2.04 6.59 6.42
N ILE A 246 2.64 6.53 7.62
CA ILE A 246 4.10 6.63 7.79
C ILE A 246 4.84 5.54 7.00
N SER A 247 4.33 4.31 7.05
CA SER A 247 4.97 3.12 6.45
C SER A 247 5.04 3.19 4.92
N VAL A 248 4.06 3.85 4.28
CA VAL A 248 3.98 3.93 2.81
C VAL A 248 4.33 5.31 2.25
N SER A 249 4.56 6.32 3.10
CA SER A 249 4.88 7.70 2.68
C SER A 249 6.13 7.82 1.81
N HIS A 250 7.06 6.86 1.90
CA HIS A 250 8.29 6.85 1.09
C HIS A 250 8.02 6.71 -0.41
N ALA A 251 6.83 6.26 -0.80
CA ALA A 251 6.43 6.12 -2.19
C ALA A 251 5.94 7.42 -2.84
N ASP A 252 5.87 8.51 -2.08
CA ASP A 252 5.38 9.81 -2.53
C ASP A 252 4.00 9.72 -3.24
N PRO A 253 2.98 9.12 -2.59
CA PRO A 253 1.68 8.92 -3.23
C PRO A 253 1.00 10.26 -3.50
N LEU A 254 0.40 10.40 -4.68
CA LEU A 254 -0.44 11.57 -4.98
C LEU A 254 -1.65 11.61 -4.04
N CYS A 255 -2.20 10.44 -3.72
CA CYS A 255 -3.37 10.35 -2.86
C CYS A 255 -3.31 9.08 -1.99
N ILE A 256 -3.75 9.21 -0.74
CA ILE A 256 -3.78 8.13 0.25
C ILE A 256 -5.11 8.14 0.99
N GLY A 257 -5.67 6.97 1.25
CA GLY A 257 -7.00 6.89 1.84
C GLY A 257 -7.44 5.51 2.25
N LEU A 258 -8.75 5.32 2.32
CA LEU A 258 -9.37 4.07 2.76
C LEU A 258 -10.49 3.62 1.84
N ASN A 259 -10.66 2.30 1.78
CA ASN A 259 -11.75 1.65 1.07
C ASN A 259 -12.19 0.34 1.72
N CYS A 260 -13.37 -0.11 1.32
CA CYS A 260 -13.96 -1.39 1.73
C CYS A 260 -14.16 -1.53 3.25
N ALA A 261 -14.57 -2.72 3.68
CA ALA A 261 -14.87 -3.21 5.04
C ALA A 261 -15.94 -2.43 5.83
N LEU A 262 -15.86 -1.10 5.84
CA LEU A 262 -16.73 -0.19 6.58
C LEU A 262 -17.62 0.60 5.61
N GLY A 263 -18.79 1.00 6.13
CA GLY A 263 -19.61 2.04 5.51
C GLY A 263 -19.00 3.43 5.73
N ALA A 264 -19.58 4.44 5.08
CA ALA A 264 -19.09 5.81 5.16
C ALA A 264 -19.11 6.35 6.61
N ALA A 265 -20.19 6.11 7.36
CA ALA A 265 -20.33 6.62 8.72
C ALA A 265 -19.21 6.12 9.66
N GLU A 266 -18.87 4.83 9.61
CA GLU A 266 -17.81 4.23 10.41
C GLU A 266 -16.41 4.64 9.97
N MET A 267 -16.22 4.92 8.68
CA MET A 267 -14.90 5.24 8.12
C MET A 267 -14.45 6.68 8.41
N ARG A 268 -15.40 7.59 8.70
CA ARG A 268 -15.16 9.03 8.93
C ARG A 268 -14.00 9.34 9.89
N PRO A 269 -13.98 8.85 11.16
CA PRO A 269 -12.92 9.21 12.11
C PRO A 269 -11.52 8.80 11.64
N PHE A 270 -11.43 7.75 10.83
CA PHE A 270 -10.15 7.26 10.29
C PHE A 270 -9.67 8.11 9.12
N ILE A 271 -10.58 8.57 8.25
CA ILE A 271 -10.28 9.54 7.19
C ILE A 271 -9.81 10.87 7.77
N GLU A 272 -10.46 11.37 8.83
CA GLU A 272 -10.02 12.60 9.52
C GLU A 272 -8.61 12.46 10.10
N THR A 273 -8.31 11.31 10.69
CA THR A 273 -6.99 11.00 11.24
C THR A 273 -5.91 10.95 10.14
N ILE A 274 -6.18 10.24 9.04
CA ILE A 274 -5.27 10.15 7.89
C ILE A 274 -5.03 11.53 7.29
N GLY A 275 -6.09 12.32 7.08
CA GLY A 275 -5.99 13.67 6.50
C GLY A 275 -5.15 14.64 7.34
N LYS A 276 -5.02 14.43 8.65
CA LYS A 276 -4.12 15.22 9.51
C LYS A 276 -2.67 14.78 9.46
N CYS A 277 -2.39 13.59 8.91
CA CYS A 277 -1.07 12.95 8.94
C CYS A 277 -0.36 12.93 7.59
N THR A 278 -0.91 13.56 6.55
CA THR A 278 -0.34 13.51 5.19
C THR A 278 -0.50 14.82 4.43
N THR A 279 0.52 15.14 3.63
CA THR A 279 0.50 16.21 2.61
C THR A 279 -0.18 15.75 1.31
N ALA A 280 -0.38 14.45 1.12
CA ALA A 280 -1.08 13.90 -0.03
C ALA A 280 -2.57 14.27 -0.03
N TYR A 281 -3.22 14.14 -1.18
CA TYR A 281 -4.67 14.17 -1.26
C TYR A 281 -5.28 12.97 -0.53
N VAL A 282 -6.56 13.07 -0.16
CA VAL A 282 -7.29 11.99 0.54
C VAL A 282 -8.38 11.41 -0.35
N LEU A 283 -8.37 10.08 -0.48
CA LEU A 283 -9.40 9.32 -1.18
C LEU A 283 -10.25 8.52 -0.19
N CYS A 284 -11.53 8.33 -0.49
CA CYS A 284 -12.44 7.54 0.34
C CYS A 284 -13.52 6.89 -0.51
N TYR A 285 -13.56 5.56 -0.54
CA TYR A 285 -14.57 4.82 -1.30
C TYR A 285 -15.10 3.63 -0.46
N PRO A 286 -16.06 3.89 0.44
CA PRO A 286 -16.58 2.89 1.37
C PRO A 286 -17.50 1.88 0.68
N ASN A 287 -17.90 0.84 1.42
CA ASN A 287 -18.98 -0.04 0.99
C ASN A 287 -20.34 0.67 1.08
N ALA A 288 -21.36 0.13 0.41
CA ALA A 288 -22.77 0.50 0.60
C ALA A 288 -23.30 -0.04 1.95
N GLY A 289 -22.66 0.36 3.04
CA GLY A 289 -22.92 -0.11 4.39
C GLY A 289 -22.17 -1.40 4.72
N LEU A 290 -22.45 -1.95 5.90
CA LEU A 290 -21.98 -3.28 6.28
C LEU A 290 -22.83 -4.35 5.57
N PRO A 291 -22.24 -5.47 5.13
CA PRO A 291 -23.02 -6.54 4.53
C PRO A 291 -24.01 -7.11 5.55
N ASN A 292 -25.24 -7.35 5.11
CA ASN A 292 -26.29 -7.98 5.91
C ASN A 292 -26.03 -9.50 6.07
N THR A 293 -26.91 -10.20 6.79
CA THR A 293 -26.74 -11.65 7.05
C THR A 293 -26.73 -12.52 5.79
N PHE A 294 -27.21 -11.99 4.65
CA PHE A 294 -27.20 -12.66 3.35
C PHE A 294 -26.01 -12.24 2.47
N GLY A 295 -25.12 -11.38 2.98
CA GLY A 295 -23.99 -10.83 2.23
C GLY A 295 -24.37 -9.71 1.26
N GLU A 296 -25.60 -9.18 1.35
CA GLU A 296 -26.09 -8.07 0.53
C GLU A 296 -25.89 -6.73 1.24
N TYR A 297 -26.08 -5.62 0.53
CA TYR A 297 -25.83 -4.27 1.01
C TYR A 297 -27.14 -3.47 1.06
N ASP A 298 -27.49 -2.96 2.24
CA ASP A 298 -28.78 -2.31 2.49
C ASP A 298 -28.71 -0.78 2.33
N GLU A 299 -27.51 -0.17 2.29
CA GLU A 299 -27.37 1.27 2.14
C GLU A 299 -27.76 1.71 0.73
N THR A 300 -28.71 2.64 0.62
CA THR A 300 -29.20 3.13 -0.66
C THR A 300 -28.25 4.16 -1.30
N PRO A 301 -28.34 4.41 -2.61
CA PRO A 301 -27.61 5.48 -3.29
C PRO A 301 -27.67 6.84 -2.57
N HIS A 302 -28.87 7.22 -2.14
CA HIS A 302 -29.10 8.49 -1.45
C HIS A 302 -28.43 8.55 -0.08
N MET A 303 -28.51 7.47 0.71
CA MET A 303 -27.90 7.40 2.04
C MET A 303 -26.37 7.55 1.95
N MET A 304 -25.74 6.77 1.07
CA MET A 304 -24.30 6.81 0.87
C MET A 304 -23.82 8.18 0.35
N ALA A 305 -24.56 8.77 -0.59
CA ALA A 305 -24.25 10.10 -1.11
C ALA A 305 -24.36 11.18 -0.02
N MET A 306 -25.34 11.07 0.89
CA MET A 306 -25.45 12.00 2.03
C MET A 306 -24.26 11.90 2.98
N HIS A 307 -23.77 10.70 3.30
CA HIS A 307 -22.57 10.55 4.13
C HIS A 307 -21.32 11.12 3.45
N LEU A 308 -21.10 10.85 2.17
CA LEU A 308 -19.95 11.38 1.44
C LEU A 308 -20.05 12.89 1.18
N LYS A 309 -21.27 13.42 1.07
CA LYS A 309 -21.52 14.87 1.05
C LYS A 309 -21.05 15.53 2.34
N ASP A 310 -21.31 14.93 3.50
CA ASP A 310 -20.84 15.47 4.78
C ASP A 310 -19.29 15.51 4.82
N PHE A 311 -18.62 14.50 4.25
CA PHE A 311 -17.15 14.48 4.15
C PHE A 311 -16.63 15.60 3.25
N ALA A 312 -17.30 15.84 2.12
CA ALA A 312 -16.98 16.92 1.21
C ALA A 312 -17.22 18.30 1.83
N MET A 313 -18.33 18.46 2.55
CA MET A 313 -18.69 19.69 3.26
C MET A 313 -17.68 20.05 4.36
N ASP A 314 -17.21 19.04 5.08
CA ASP A 314 -16.22 19.20 6.15
C ASP A 314 -14.78 19.25 5.62
N GLY A 315 -14.58 19.20 4.31
CA GLY A 315 -13.26 19.34 3.66
C GLY A 315 -12.32 18.17 3.96
N LEU A 316 -12.83 16.94 4.03
CA LEU A 316 -12.07 15.75 4.40
C LEU A 316 -11.47 14.99 3.21
N VAL A 317 -12.04 15.15 2.02
CA VAL A 317 -11.76 14.30 0.85
C VAL A 317 -11.43 15.10 -0.41
N ASN A 318 -10.69 14.46 -1.32
CA ASN A 318 -10.31 14.94 -2.64
C ASN A 318 -10.82 14.00 -3.75
N ILE A 319 -10.90 12.70 -3.46
CA ILE A 319 -11.51 11.69 -4.32
C ILE A 319 -12.55 10.92 -3.50
N VAL A 320 -13.73 10.72 -4.06
CA VAL A 320 -14.79 9.88 -3.47
C VAL A 320 -15.23 8.81 -4.45
N GLY A 321 -15.70 7.66 -3.97
CA GLY A 321 -16.21 6.59 -4.84
C GLY A 321 -16.99 5.55 -4.06
N GLY A 322 -17.08 4.34 -4.60
CA GLY A 322 -17.71 3.21 -3.93
C GLY A 322 -16.95 1.90 -4.07
N CYS A 323 -17.06 1.04 -3.06
CA CYS A 323 -16.51 -0.31 -3.10
C CYS A 323 -17.65 -1.34 -3.20
N CYS A 324 -17.71 -2.34 -2.31
CA CYS A 324 -18.67 -3.42 -2.41
C CYS A 324 -20.11 -2.92 -2.19
N GLY A 325 -21.04 -3.43 -3.00
CA GLY A 325 -22.46 -3.07 -2.96
C GLY A 325 -22.83 -1.83 -3.77
N THR A 326 -21.84 -1.07 -4.26
CA THR A 326 -22.08 0.19 -4.96
C THR A 326 -22.32 -0.01 -6.46
N THR A 327 -23.14 0.86 -7.04
CA THR A 327 -23.66 0.73 -8.41
C THR A 327 -23.55 2.07 -9.15
N PRO A 328 -23.78 2.12 -10.47
CA PRO A 328 -23.85 3.39 -11.20
C PRO A 328 -24.86 4.39 -10.60
N ASP A 329 -25.95 3.91 -9.97
CA ASP A 329 -26.89 4.81 -9.28
C ASP A 329 -26.28 5.45 -8.04
N HIS A 330 -25.45 4.72 -7.28
CA HIS A 330 -24.69 5.28 -6.16
C HIS A 330 -23.71 6.35 -6.66
N ILE A 331 -22.93 6.03 -7.70
CA ILE A 331 -21.94 6.96 -8.26
C ILE A 331 -22.60 8.23 -8.79
N ARG A 332 -23.80 8.14 -9.39
CA ARG A 332 -24.55 9.31 -9.85
C ARG A 332 -24.98 10.24 -8.72
N GLU A 333 -25.53 9.66 -7.65
CA GLU A 333 -25.93 10.43 -6.47
C GLU A 333 -24.71 11.04 -5.76
N ILE A 334 -23.62 10.28 -5.64
CA ILE A 334 -22.34 10.76 -5.06
C ILE A 334 -21.80 11.93 -5.87
N ALA A 335 -21.70 11.76 -7.21
CA ALA A 335 -21.16 12.77 -8.10
C ALA A 335 -21.94 14.09 -8.02
N GLU A 336 -23.27 14.03 -8.01
CA GLU A 336 -24.10 15.22 -7.86
C GLU A 336 -23.97 15.84 -6.46
N ALA A 337 -23.90 15.01 -5.41
CA ALA A 337 -23.82 15.47 -4.03
C ALA A 337 -22.51 16.20 -3.71
N VAL A 338 -21.37 15.81 -4.29
CA VAL A 338 -20.06 16.43 -4.01
C VAL A 338 -19.70 17.58 -4.97
N LYS A 339 -20.40 17.72 -6.09
CA LYS A 339 -20.09 18.64 -7.20
C LYS A 339 -19.86 20.09 -6.81
N SER A 340 -20.62 20.60 -5.85
CA SER A 340 -20.58 22.01 -5.42
C SER A 340 -19.58 22.30 -4.30
N TYR A 341 -18.93 21.27 -3.76
CA TYR A 341 -18.05 21.41 -2.60
C TYR A 341 -16.60 21.58 -3.01
N LYS A 342 -15.87 22.37 -2.21
CA LYS A 342 -14.44 22.54 -2.41
C LYS A 342 -13.70 21.30 -1.90
N PRO A 343 -12.65 20.85 -2.61
CA PRO A 343 -11.85 19.72 -2.13
C PRO A 343 -11.12 20.07 -0.83
N ARG A 344 -10.72 19.03 -0.08
CA ARG A 344 -9.79 19.16 1.05
C ARG A 344 -8.53 19.90 0.59
N VAL A 345 -8.07 20.86 1.39
CA VAL A 345 -6.77 21.51 1.18
C VAL A 345 -5.73 20.74 1.98
N PRO A 346 -4.79 20.01 1.33
CA PRO A 346 -3.75 19.34 2.07
C PRO A 346 -2.88 20.35 2.83
N PRO A 347 -2.46 20.04 4.07
CA PRO A 347 -1.48 20.86 4.79
C PRO A 347 -0.18 20.96 3.98
N ALA A 348 0.39 22.15 3.88
CA ALA A 348 1.61 22.39 3.11
C ALA A 348 2.81 21.60 3.64
N THR A 349 2.89 21.46 4.97
CA THR A 349 3.86 20.60 5.65
C THR A 349 3.17 19.84 6.78
N VAL A 350 3.53 18.57 6.96
CA VAL A 350 3.06 17.73 8.07
C VAL A 350 4.28 17.14 8.73
N PHE A 351 4.37 17.28 10.06
CA PHE A 351 5.50 16.77 10.86
C PHE A 351 6.86 17.21 10.31
N GLU A 352 6.96 18.44 9.80
CA GLU A 352 8.22 19.00 9.33
C GLU A 352 9.27 18.97 10.45
N GLY A 353 10.51 18.62 10.09
CA GLY A 353 11.59 18.44 11.07
C GLY A 353 11.43 17.24 12.01
N HIS A 354 10.53 16.30 11.71
CA HIS A 354 10.38 15.05 12.47
C HIS A 354 11.01 13.87 11.74
N MET A 355 11.67 12.97 12.49
CA MET A 355 11.89 11.60 12.05
C MET A 355 10.62 10.77 12.32
N LEU A 356 10.04 10.24 11.25
CA LEU A 356 8.84 9.40 11.32
C LEU A 356 9.25 7.93 11.25
N LEU A 357 8.83 7.16 12.24
CA LEU A 357 8.99 5.71 12.35
C LEU A 357 7.62 5.06 12.62
N SER A 358 7.52 3.75 12.43
CA SER A 358 6.32 3.02 12.81
C SER A 358 6.62 1.55 13.12
N GLY A 359 5.93 1.01 14.12
CA GLY A 359 5.60 -0.41 14.22
C GLY A 359 4.16 -0.61 13.74
N LEU A 360 3.32 -1.22 14.59
CA LEU A 360 1.86 -1.16 14.44
C LEU A 360 1.29 0.22 14.80
N GLU A 361 2.04 1.02 15.56
CA GLU A 361 1.69 2.38 15.96
C GLU A 361 2.73 3.40 15.47
N PRO A 362 2.34 4.67 15.26
CA PRO A 362 3.27 5.70 14.80
C PRO A 362 4.23 6.09 15.93
N PHE A 363 5.49 6.34 15.58
CA PHE A 363 6.46 6.94 16.50
C PHE A 363 7.16 8.11 15.83
N ARG A 364 7.01 9.31 16.42
CA ARG A 364 7.44 10.59 15.82
C ARG A 364 8.48 11.24 16.73
N ILE A 365 9.62 11.57 16.15
CA ILE A 365 10.74 12.21 16.87
C ILE A 365 10.91 13.60 16.29
N GLY A 366 10.38 14.60 16.98
CA GLY A 366 10.50 16.01 16.61
C GLY A 366 11.51 16.76 17.47
N PRO A 367 11.68 18.08 17.25
CA PRO A 367 12.67 18.90 17.94
C PRO A 367 12.46 19.00 19.46
N TYR A 368 11.24 18.74 19.94
CA TYR A 368 10.88 18.78 21.36
C TYR A 368 10.66 17.38 21.96
N THR A 369 10.83 16.32 21.19
CA THR A 369 10.81 14.96 21.72
C THR A 369 12.00 14.79 22.67
N ASN A 370 11.76 14.13 23.80
CA ASN A 370 12.82 13.82 24.77
C ASN A 370 13.78 12.76 24.21
N PHE A 371 14.76 12.35 25.03
CA PHE A 371 15.68 11.29 24.65
C PHE A 371 14.93 10.01 24.30
N VAL A 372 15.20 9.47 23.11
CA VAL A 372 14.58 8.26 22.58
C VAL A 372 15.42 7.05 22.99
N ASN A 373 14.84 6.17 23.81
CA ASN A 373 15.52 4.96 24.24
C ASN A 373 15.36 3.84 23.19
N ILE A 374 16.48 3.37 22.65
CA ILE A 374 16.55 2.17 21.79
C ILE A 374 17.00 0.99 22.67
N GLY A 375 16.19 -0.06 22.76
CA GLY A 375 16.47 -1.22 23.58
C GLY A 375 17.56 -2.13 22.97
N GLU A 376 18.73 -2.18 23.61
CA GLU A 376 19.94 -2.88 23.14
C GLU A 376 19.99 -4.40 23.42
N ARG A 377 19.07 -4.96 24.21
CA ARG A 377 19.24 -6.32 24.77
C ARG A 377 18.88 -7.45 23.81
N CYS A 378 18.27 -7.15 22.66
CA CYS A 378 17.98 -8.11 21.59
C CYS A 378 19.17 -8.22 20.62
N ASN A 379 20.37 -8.34 21.19
CA ASN A 379 21.64 -8.36 20.48
C ASN A 379 22.44 -9.60 20.90
N VAL A 380 22.76 -10.46 19.92
CA VAL A 380 23.49 -11.73 20.19
C VAL A 380 24.89 -11.47 20.75
N ALA A 381 25.60 -10.46 20.27
CA ALA A 381 26.92 -10.10 20.78
C ALA A 381 26.87 -9.43 22.17
N GLY A 382 25.85 -8.60 22.41
CA GLY A 382 25.74 -7.76 23.61
C GLY A 382 25.02 -8.40 24.81
N SER A 383 24.17 -9.41 24.60
CA SER A 383 23.26 -9.94 25.62
C SER A 383 23.40 -11.45 25.79
N ARG A 384 24.07 -11.88 26.88
CA ARG A 384 24.28 -13.31 27.19
C ARG A 384 22.99 -14.12 27.26
N LYS A 385 21.91 -13.54 27.81
CA LYS A 385 20.61 -14.22 27.89
C LYS A 385 20.04 -14.41 26.48
N PHE A 386 20.02 -13.36 25.67
CA PHE A 386 19.46 -13.40 24.32
C PHE A 386 20.25 -14.34 23.41
N ALA A 387 21.58 -14.25 23.41
CA ALA A 387 22.48 -15.13 22.67
C ALA A 387 22.17 -16.61 22.94
N LYS A 388 22.07 -16.99 24.22
CA LYS A 388 21.74 -18.37 24.61
C LYS A 388 20.39 -18.82 24.04
N LEU A 389 19.37 -17.96 24.08
CA LEU A 389 18.03 -18.30 23.59
C LEU A 389 18.02 -18.48 22.07
N ILE A 390 18.64 -17.57 21.32
CA ILE A 390 18.75 -17.66 19.86
C ILE A 390 19.57 -18.88 19.44
N MET A 391 20.73 -19.11 20.04
CA MET A 391 21.60 -20.26 19.74
C MET A 391 20.94 -21.62 20.07
N THR A 392 20.05 -21.66 21.04
CA THR A 392 19.28 -22.88 21.40
C THR A 392 17.96 -23.00 20.64
N GLY A 393 17.65 -22.04 19.76
CA GLY A 393 16.42 -22.03 18.96
C GLY A 393 15.15 -21.69 19.76
N ASN A 394 15.27 -21.15 20.97
CA ASN A 394 14.15 -20.79 21.83
C ASN A 394 13.69 -19.34 21.58
N TYR A 395 13.11 -19.11 20.39
CA TYR A 395 12.69 -17.78 19.93
C TYR A 395 11.48 -17.23 20.70
N GLU A 396 10.57 -18.09 21.18
CA GLU A 396 9.42 -17.67 21.99
C GLU A 396 9.88 -17.05 23.32
N GLU A 397 10.78 -17.71 24.03
CA GLU A 397 11.37 -17.15 25.26
C GLU A 397 12.20 -15.90 24.95
N ALA A 398 12.81 -15.80 23.75
CA ALA A 398 13.55 -14.61 23.32
C ALA A 398 12.64 -13.38 23.15
N LEU A 399 11.36 -13.55 22.81
CA LEU A 399 10.38 -12.45 22.78
C LEU A 399 10.20 -11.81 24.16
N SER A 400 10.38 -12.56 25.26
CA SER A 400 10.32 -11.98 26.62
C SER A 400 11.38 -10.90 26.84
N VAL A 401 12.53 -11.00 26.17
CA VAL A 401 13.60 -9.98 26.24
C VAL A 401 13.15 -8.70 25.54
N ALA A 402 12.53 -8.82 24.37
CA ALA A 402 11.97 -7.69 23.62
C ALA A 402 10.81 -7.04 24.40
N LYS A 403 9.85 -7.84 24.86
CA LYS A 403 8.68 -7.39 25.63
C LYS A 403 9.09 -6.62 26.89
N MET A 404 10.00 -7.18 27.68
CA MET A 404 10.51 -6.54 28.89
C MET A 404 11.15 -5.18 28.60
N GLN A 405 11.87 -5.02 27.50
CA GLN A 405 12.45 -3.72 27.14
C GLN A 405 11.39 -2.67 26.84
N VAL A 406 10.34 -3.04 26.10
CA VAL A 406 9.21 -2.14 25.82
C VAL A 406 8.48 -1.76 27.11
N GLU A 407 8.21 -2.73 27.99
CA GLU A 407 7.61 -2.50 29.31
C GLU A 407 8.47 -1.61 30.21
N MET A 408 9.80 -1.68 30.07
CA MET A 408 10.76 -0.83 30.77
C MET A 408 11.00 0.54 30.11
N GLY A 409 10.27 0.87 29.04
CA GLY A 409 10.29 2.20 28.40
C GLY A 409 11.15 2.33 27.15
N ALA A 410 11.60 1.24 26.54
CA ALA A 410 12.20 1.28 25.20
C ALA A 410 11.14 1.68 24.17
N GLN A 411 11.43 2.72 23.39
CA GLN A 411 10.53 3.25 22.35
C GLN A 411 10.82 2.67 20.97
N VAL A 412 12.01 2.10 20.80
CA VAL A 412 12.48 1.36 19.61
C VAL A 412 13.24 0.14 20.12
N LEU A 413 13.22 -0.97 19.38
CA LEU A 413 14.02 -2.16 19.72
C LEU A 413 15.14 -2.37 18.71
N ASP A 414 16.37 -2.48 19.20
CA ASP A 414 17.52 -2.89 18.41
C ASP A 414 17.58 -4.40 18.30
N ILE A 415 17.67 -4.91 17.08
CA ILE A 415 17.69 -6.34 16.78
C ILE A 415 18.99 -6.64 16.05
N ASN A 416 19.88 -7.39 16.69
CA ASN A 416 21.14 -7.83 16.10
C ASN A 416 21.29 -9.36 16.21
N MET A 417 21.54 -9.99 15.06
CA MET A 417 21.70 -11.45 14.90
C MET A 417 23.09 -11.84 14.41
N ASP A 418 24.07 -10.95 14.52
CA ASP A 418 25.43 -11.18 14.04
C ASP A 418 26.17 -12.11 15.01
N ASP A 419 26.46 -13.33 14.56
CA ASP A 419 27.38 -14.27 15.21
C ASP A 419 27.88 -15.28 14.17
N GLY A 420 29.14 -15.69 14.25
CA GLY A 420 29.75 -16.62 13.29
C GLY A 420 29.11 -18.02 13.28
N MET A 421 28.31 -18.36 14.30
CA MET A 421 27.59 -19.63 14.41
C MET A 421 26.14 -19.56 13.88
N LEU A 422 25.66 -18.38 13.49
CA LEU A 422 24.29 -18.16 13.01
C LEU A 422 24.23 -17.89 11.52
N ASP A 423 23.16 -18.37 10.88
CA ASP A 423 22.74 -17.86 9.59
C ASP A 423 22.00 -16.53 9.80
N GLY A 424 22.74 -15.42 9.73
CA GLY A 424 22.27 -14.07 10.05
C GLY A 424 20.96 -13.69 9.36
N PRO A 425 20.84 -13.78 8.02
CA PRO A 425 19.60 -13.47 7.32
C PRO A 425 18.41 -14.29 7.81
N SER A 426 18.57 -15.61 7.96
CA SER A 426 17.49 -16.49 8.43
C SER A 426 17.09 -16.21 9.90
N ALA A 427 18.07 -15.95 10.77
CA ALA A 427 17.82 -15.62 12.17
C ALA A 427 17.08 -14.28 12.32
N MET A 428 17.49 -13.27 11.56
CA MET A 428 16.83 -11.96 11.50
C MET A 428 15.39 -12.09 11.02
N THR A 429 15.18 -12.72 9.86
CA THR A 429 13.85 -12.98 9.30
C THR A 429 12.95 -13.71 10.30
N ARG A 430 13.46 -14.79 10.92
CA ARG A 430 12.69 -15.57 11.89
C ARG A 430 12.28 -14.71 13.09
N PHE A 431 13.21 -13.98 13.71
CA PHE A 431 12.87 -13.20 14.90
C PHE A 431 11.97 -11.99 14.60
N CYS A 432 12.17 -11.31 13.47
CA CYS A 432 11.25 -10.26 13.01
C CYS A 432 9.81 -10.80 12.83
N ASN A 433 9.66 -12.00 12.26
CA ASN A 433 8.35 -12.64 12.10
C ASN A 433 7.71 -13.02 13.44
N PHE A 434 8.51 -13.46 14.41
CA PHE A 434 8.05 -13.70 15.79
C PHE A 434 7.61 -12.40 16.47
N ILE A 435 8.37 -11.30 16.32
CA ILE A 435 8.00 -10.00 16.86
C ILE A 435 6.65 -9.55 16.31
N ALA A 436 6.43 -9.72 14.99
CA ALA A 436 5.16 -9.35 14.34
C ALA A 436 3.94 -10.12 14.90
N SER A 437 4.15 -11.28 15.53
CA SER A 437 3.07 -12.07 16.15
C SER A 437 2.65 -11.60 17.54
N GLU A 438 3.44 -10.74 18.20
CA GLU A 438 3.19 -10.25 19.56
C GLU A 438 2.90 -8.74 19.52
N PRO A 439 1.62 -8.31 19.61
CA PRO A 439 1.23 -6.91 19.44
C PRO A 439 1.91 -5.93 20.41
N ASP A 440 2.18 -6.37 21.65
CA ASP A 440 2.87 -5.57 22.66
C ASP A 440 4.29 -5.19 22.26
N ILE A 441 4.93 -6.01 21.42
CA ILE A 441 6.26 -5.77 20.88
C ILE A 441 6.14 -5.07 19.52
N ALA A 442 5.27 -5.56 18.64
CA ALA A 442 5.12 -5.06 17.28
C ALA A 442 4.65 -3.59 17.21
N LYS A 443 4.07 -3.04 18.29
CA LYS A 443 3.66 -1.62 18.34
C LYS A 443 4.83 -0.65 18.18
N VAL A 444 6.04 -0.98 18.63
CA VAL A 444 7.21 -0.10 18.52
C VAL A 444 7.98 -0.34 17.22
N PRO A 445 8.67 0.69 16.66
CA PRO A 445 9.56 0.49 15.52
C PRO A 445 10.74 -0.42 15.86
N LEU A 446 11.30 -1.05 14.83
CA LEU A 446 12.51 -1.86 14.92
C LEU A 446 13.72 -1.10 14.35
N CYS A 447 14.86 -1.25 15.02
CA CYS A 447 16.19 -0.89 14.55
C CYS A 447 16.88 -2.19 14.13
N ILE A 448 17.05 -2.38 12.82
CA ILE A 448 17.65 -3.58 12.25
C ILE A 448 19.16 -3.37 12.26
N ASP A 449 19.84 -4.10 13.14
CA ASP A 449 21.26 -3.96 13.40
C ASP A 449 22.06 -5.13 12.82
N SER A 450 22.95 -4.83 11.88
CA SER A 450 23.92 -5.79 11.36
C SER A 450 25.07 -5.10 10.62
N SER A 451 26.26 -5.69 10.73
CA SER A 451 27.42 -5.39 9.89
C SER A 451 27.30 -5.95 8.46
N ASN A 452 26.39 -6.90 8.23
CA ASN A 452 26.14 -7.52 6.93
C ASN A 452 24.84 -6.97 6.31
N PHE A 453 24.97 -6.28 5.18
CA PHE A 453 23.82 -5.65 4.51
C PHE A 453 22.75 -6.66 4.04
N ALA A 454 23.10 -7.91 3.78
CA ALA A 454 22.10 -8.94 3.46
C ALA A 454 21.17 -9.25 4.64
N VAL A 455 21.67 -9.13 5.88
CA VAL A 455 20.85 -9.28 7.11
C VAL A 455 19.94 -8.06 7.27
N ILE A 456 20.43 -6.86 6.97
CA ILE A 456 19.62 -5.63 6.93
C ILE A 456 18.47 -5.80 5.94
N GLU A 457 18.76 -6.20 4.69
CA GLU A 457 17.73 -6.43 3.67
C GLU A 457 16.72 -7.48 4.12
N ALA A 458 17.17 -8.58 4.73
CA ALA A 458 16.28 -9.62 5.27
C ALA A 458 15.33 -9.08 6.36
N GLY A 459 15.83 -8.25 7.28
CA GLY A 459 15.01 -7.58 8.28
C GLY A 459 14.00 -6.61 7.67
N LEU A 460 14.43 -5.76 6.73
CA LEU A 460 13.57 -4.79 6.05
C LEU A 460 12.41 -5.45 5.30
N LYS A 461 12.65 -6.61 4.68
CA LYS A 461 11.63 -7.42 3.99
C LYS A 461 10.58 -8.01 4.94
N CYS A 462 10.91 -8.20 6.21
CA CYS A 462 10.01 -8.75 7.23
C CYS A 462 9.26 -7.68 8.03
N CYS A 463 9.68 -6.41 7.96
CA CYS A 463 9.10 -5.34 8.74
C CYS A 463 7.98 -4.61 8.01
N GLN A 464 6.78 -4.67 8.60
CA GLN A 464 5.60 -3.96 8.11
C GLN A 464 5.72 -2.44 8.24
N GLY A 465 6.25 -1.96 9.37
CA GLY A 465 6.42 -0.54 9.66
C GLY A 465 7.66 0.10 9.02
N LYS A 466 7.92 1.36 9.39
CA LYS A 466 9.11 2.12 9.02
C LYS A 466 10.19 1.98 10.10
N CYS A 467 11.22 1.20 9.76
CA CYS A 467 12.34 0.85 10.63
C CYS A 467 13.48 1.86 10.58
N ILE A 468 14.45 1.65 11.48
CA ILE A 468 15.80 2.21 11.41
C ILE A 468 16.73 1.12 10.87
N VAL A 469 17.61 1.47 9.94
CA VAL A 469 18.73 0.63 9.51
C VAL A 469 19.98 1.04 10.30
N ASN A 470 20.60 0.07 10.96
CA ASN A 470 21.83 0.24 11.71
C ASN A 470 22.88 -0.79 11.22
N SER A 471 23.79 -0.44 10.33
CA SER A 471 24.08 0.88 9.81
C SER A 471 24.76 0.78 8.44
N ILE A 472 25.02 1.94 7.83
CA ILE A 472 25.90 2.06 6.67
C ILE A 472 27.05 3.03 6.98
N SER A 473 28.11 3.00 6.20
CA SER A 473 29.31 3.83 6.39
C SER A 473 30.05 4.04 5.07
N LEU A 474 31.07 4.89 5.07
CA LEU A 474 31.96 5.12 3.92
C LEU A 474 33.16 4.18 3.88
N LYS A 475 33.24 3.19 4.79
CA LYS A 475 34.37 2.26 4.91
C LYS A 475 34.78 1.58 3.59
N GLU A 476 33.79 1.18 2.78
CA GLU A 476 34.01 0.50 1.50
C GLU A 476 33.91 1.47 0.30
N GLY A 477 33.97 2.79 0.57
CA GLY A 477 33.91 3.86 -0.41
C GLY A 477 32.50 4.41 -0.69
N GLU A 478 32.47 5.52 -1.44
CA GLU A 478 31.24 6.25 -1.79
C GLU A 478 30.24 5.42 -2.61
N ASP A 479 30.71 4.63 -3.57
CA ASP A 479 29.82 3.86 -4.47
C ASP A 479 29.01 2.80 -3.70
N ASP A 480 29.65 2.05 -2.80
CA ASP A 480 28.99 1.08 -1.92
C ASP A 480 28.00 1.77 -0.96
N PHE A 481 28.40 2.90 -0.36
CA PHE A 481 27.52 3.71 0.48
C PHE A 481 26.27 4.16 -0.28
N LEU A 482 26.43 4.70 -1.49
CA LEU A 482 25.32 5.18 -2.32
C LEU A 482 24.42 4.04 -2.78
N GLU A 483 24.97 2.86 -3.12
CA GLU A 483 24.17 1.69 -3.45
C GLU A 483 23.27 1.29 -2.28
N LYS A 484 23.86 1.12 -1.09
CA LYS A 484 23.12 0.76 0.12
C LYS A 484 22.10 1.82 0.49
N ALA A 485 22.46 3.10 0.44
CA ALA A 485 21.55 4.22 0.71
C ALA A 485 20.36 4.26 -0.26
N ARG A 486 20.58 4.01 -1.56
CA ARG A 486 19.49 3.91 -2.56
C ARG A 486 18.54 2.76 -2.24
N LYS A 487 19.08 1.59 -1.86
CA LYS A 487 18.25 0.43 -1.45
C LYS A 487 17.43 0.72 -0.20
N ILE A 488 18.05 1.30 0.84
CA ILE A 488 17.35 1.71 2.08
C ILE A 488 16.21 2.70 1.77
N LYS A 489 16.49 3.69 0.92
CA LYS A 489 15.48 4.67 0.49
C LYS A 489 14.30 3.99 -0.22
N LYS A 490 14.55 2.99 -1.07
CA LYS A 490 13.52 2.22 -1.76
C LYS A 490 12.67 1.37 -0.80
N PHE A 491 13.25 0.83 0.27
CA PHE A 491 12.50 0.18 1.36
C PHE A 491 11.77 1.18 2.28
N GLY A 492 12.12 2.47 2.22
CA GLY A 492 11.48 3.53 2.99
C GLY A 492 11.93 3.64 4.45
N ALA A 493 13.08 3.10 4.83
CA ALA A 493 13.57 3.11 6.21
C ALA A 493 14.37 4.38 6.56
N ALA A 494 14.44 4.69 7.86
CA ALA A 494 15.43 5.62 8.41
C ALA A 494 16.81 4.94 8.48
N VAL A 495 17.89 5.72 8.63
CA VAL A 495 19.26 5.19 8.55
C VAL A 495 20.18 5.81 9.60
N VAL A 496 21.00 4.96 10.22
CA VAL A 496 22.19 5.34 10.98
C VAL A 496 23.37 5.30 10.02
N VAL A 497 24.06 6.45 9.90
CA VAL A 497 25.33 6.55 9.17
C VAL A 497 26.45 6.63 10.19
N MET A 498 27.30 5.60 10.21
CA MET A 498 28.44 5.55 11.13
C MET A 498 29.51 6.54 10.70
N ALA A 499 30.16 7.19 11.66
CA ALA A 499 31.36 7.99 11.45
C ALA A 499 32.57 7.05 11.22
N PHE A 500 32.54 6.34 10.11
CA PHE A 500 33.55 5.38 9.67
C PHE A 500 33.72 5.55 8.15
N ASP A 501 34.94 5.83 7.72
CA ASP A 501 35.31 6.03 6.33
C ASP A 501 36.52 5.15 5.95
N GLU A 502 37.11 5.39 4.78
CA GLU A 502 38.26 4.65 4.27
C GLU A 502 39.52 4.78 5.16
N GLU A 503 39.62 5.83 5.99
CA GLU A 503 40.72 6.03 6.93
C GLU A 503 40.53 5.25 8.25
N GLY A 504 39.29 4.82 8.53
CA GLY A 504 38.95 4.03 9.71
C GLY A 504 37.80 4.62 10.52
N GLN A 505 37.70 4.20 11.78
CA GLN A 505 36.71 4.76 12.70
C GLN A 505 37.16 6.15 13.15
N CYS A 506 36.30 7.15 13.00
CA CYS A 506 36.54 8.51 13.49
C CYS A 506 36.65 8.46 15.02
N MET A 507 37.84 8.78 15.56
CA MET A 507 38.16 8.71 17.00
C MET A 507 37.71 9.94 17.79
#